data_AF-A0A3L7SJE9-F1
#
_entry.id   AF-A0A3L7SJE9-F1
#
_cell.length_a   1.000
_cell.length_b   1.000
_cell.length_c   1.000
_cell.angle_alpha   90.00
_cell.angle_beta   90.00
_cell.angle_gamma   90.00
#
_symmetry.space_group_name_H-M   'P 1'
#
loop_
_entity.id
_entity.type
_entity.pdbx_description
1 polymer ?
#
loop_
_entity_poly.entity_id
_entity_poly.type
_entity_poly.pdbx_seq_one_letter_code
_entity_poly.pdbx_strand_id
1 'polypeptide(L)'
;SVDILDAGNFITGGKFDTSLPATWGEGDFNYDDAVDILDAAEFFAAGLYDAGPYNSATGTIAAVPEPNVLVLAGVGFGFVALMASRRNRAN
;
A
#
# COMPACT_ATOMS: atom_id res chain seq x y z
N SER A 1 -5.89 -16.80 -0.47
CA SER A 1 -7.33 -17.05 -0.24
C SER A 1 -7.70 -16.39 1.05
N VAL A 2 -8.99 -16.16 1.27
CA VAL A 2 -9.52 -15.93 2.62
C VAL A 2 -10.23 -17.23 3.02
N ASP A 3 -9.86 -17.83 4.15
CA ASP A 3 -10.37 -19.14 4.55
C ASP A 3 -10.41 -19.34 6.08
N ILE A 4 -10.73 -20.57 6.50
CA ILE A 4 -10.92 -20.92 7.91
C ILE A 4 -9.66 -20.72 8.76
N LEU A 5 -8.47 -20.73 8.16
CA LEU A 5 -7.22 -20.47 8.89
C LEU A 5 -7.13 -19.00 9.31
N ASP A 6 -7.61 -18.09 8.47
CA ASP A 6 -7.66 -16.66 8.79
C ASP A 6 -8.66 -16.39 9.92
N ALA A 7 -9.84 -17.02 9.88
CA ALA A 7 -10.79 -16.99 10.99
C ALA A 7 -10.22 -17.62 12.28
N GLY A 8 -9.37 -18.63 12.14
CA GLY A 8 -8.61 -19.20 13.26
C GLY A 8 -7.68 -18.19 13.92
N ASN A 9 -6.99 -17.36 13.14
CA ASN A 9 -6.13 -16.29 13.68
C ASN A 9 -6.94 -15.27 14.47
N PHE A 10 -8.12 -14.87 13.96
CA PHE A 10 -9.04 -13.97 14.69
C PHE A 10 -9.44 -14.53 16.07
N ILE A 11 -9.81 -15.83 16.14
CA ILE A 11 -10.25 -16.47 17.38
C ILE A 11 -9.09 -16.69 18.36
N THR A 12 -7.91 -17.07 17.86
CA THR A 12 -6.80 -17.55 18.70
C THR A 12 -5.73 -16.50 18.96
N GLY A 13 -5.74 -15.38 18.23
CA GLY A 13 -4.73 -14.33 18.30
C GLY A 13 -4.71 -13.56 19.62
N GLY A 14 -5.77 -13.65 20.42
CA GLY A 14 -5.83 -13.06 21.77
C GLY A 14 -5.83 -11.53 21.81
N LYS A 15 -6.07 -10.87 20.67
CA LYS A 15 -6.10 -9.41 20.54
C LYS A 15 -7.50 -8.80 20.57
N PHE A 16 -8.54 -9.62 20.51
CA PHE A 16 -9.93 -9.19 20.54
C PHE A 16 -10.22 -8.26 21.73
N ASP A 17 -10.68 -7.04 21.44
CA ASP A 17 -11.00 -5.98 22.41
C ASP A 17 -9.84 -5.58 23.35
N THR A 18 -8.59 -5.81 22.95
CA THR A 18 -7.42 -5.48 23.80
C THR A 18 -6.83 -4.10 23.53
N SER A 19 -7.20 -3.47 22.40
CA SER A 19 -6.56 -2.26 21.86
C SER A 19 -5.06 -2.41 21.55
N LEU A 20 -4.54 -3.63 21.50
CA LEU A 20 -3.20 -3.88 21.02
C LEU A 20 -3.17 -3.78 19.49
N PRO A 21 -2.12 -3.17 18.89
CA PRO A 21 -1.97 -3.12 17.45
C PRO A 21 -2.03 -4.51 16.83
N ALA A 22 -2.81 -4.65 15.77
CA ALA A 22 -2.97 -5.89 15.03
C ALA A 22 -2.67 -5.71 13.54
N THR A 23 -2.47 -6.83 12.88
CA THR A 23 -2.33 -6.90 11.42
C THR A 23 -3.40 -7.82 10.87
N TRP A 24 -3.59 -7.81 9.55
CA TRP A 24 -4.53 -8.72 8.89
C TRP A 24 -4.32 -10.20 9.26
N GLY A 25 -3.06 -10.64 9.35
CA GLY A 25 -2.73 -12.01 9.77
C GLY A 25 -3.03 -12.33 11.23
N GLU A 26 -3.37 -11.32 12.04
CA GLU A 26 -3.71 -11.43 13.46
C GLU A 26 -5.21 -11.19 13.73
N GLY A 27 -6.01 -10.93 12.68
CA GLY A 27 -7.45 -10.76 12.77
C GLY A 27 -7.99 -9.35 12.48
N ASP A 28 -7.13 -8.37 12.16
CA ASP A 28 -7.54 -7.01 11.75
C ASP A 28 -7.90 -7.01 10.24
N PHE A 29 -9.15 -7.34 9.96
CA PHE A 29 -9.64 -7.53 8.59
C PHE A 29 -10.09 -6.23 7.92
N ASN A 30 -10.31 -5.17 8.70
CA ASN A 30 -10.71 -3.86 8.18
C ASN A 30 -9.53 -2.84 8.12
N TYR A 31 -8.35 -3.22 8.60
CA TYR A 31 -7.12 -2.41 8.66
C TYR A 31 -7.23 -1.17 9.53
N ASP A 32 -7.89 -1.26 10.69
CA ASP A 32 -8.02 -0.17 11.65
C ASP A 32 -7.07 -0.26 12.86
N ASP A 33 -6.09 -1.18 12.80
CA ASP A 33 -5.08 -1.49 13.81
C ASP A 33 -5.63 -2.18 15.08
N ALA A 34 -6.91 -2.54 15.13
CA ALA A 34 -7.53 -3.27 16.25
C ALA A 34 -8.09 -4.63 15.81
N VAL A 35 -8.43 -5.46 16.80
CA VAL A 35 -9.26 -6.65 16.56
C VAL A 35 -10.51 -6.51 17.40
N ASP A 36 -11.66 -6.42 16.76
CA ASP A 36 -12.97 -6.35 17.40
C ASP A 36 -14.07 -7.05 16.57
N ILE A 37 -15.34 -6.83 16.92
CA ILE A 37 -16.46 -7.49 16.25
C ILE A 37 -16.70 -7.00 14.81
N LEU A 38 -16.20 -5.81 14.45
CA LEU A 38 -16.31 -5.26 13.10
C LEU A 38 -15.41 -6.02 12.13
N ASP A 39 -14.28 -6.55 12.56
CA ASP A 39 -13.44 -7.43 11.74
C ASP A 39 -14.17 -8.68 11.30
N ALA A 40 -14.92 -9.30 12.22
CA ALA A 40 -15.72 -10.48 11.89
C ALA A 40 -16.79 -10.17 10.85
N ALA A 41 -17.39 -8.97 10.88
CA ALA A 41 -18.33 -8.53 9.86
C ALA A 41 -17.64 -8.33 8.51
N GLU A 42 -16.50 -7.65 8.49
CA GLU A 42 -15.76 -7.31 7.27
C GLU A 42 -15.18 -8.56 6.58
N PHE A 43 -14.77 -9.56 7.37
CA PHE A 43 -14.33 -10.87 6.90
C PHE A 43 -15.31 -11.53 5.94
N PHE A 44 -16.62 -11.40 6.20
CA PHE A 44 -17.67 -11.92 5.34
C PHE A 44 -18.18 -10.90 4.31
N ALA A 45 -18.16 -9.60 4.64
CA ALA A 45 -18.68 -8.55 3.77
C ALA A 45 -17.97 -8.48 2.41
N ALA A 46 -16.68 -8.81 2.36
CA ALA A 46 -15.90 -8.86 1.13
C ALA A 46 -16.29 -10.01 0.19
N GLY A 47 -17.02 -11.03 0.68
CA GLY A 47 -17.40 -12.20 -0.12
C GLY A 47 -16.22 -13.06 -0.58
N LEU A 48 -15.07 -12.96 0.10
CA LEU A 48 -13.83 -13.66 -0.27
C LEU A 48 -13.64 -15.00 0.45
N TYR A 49 -14.41 -15.27 1.50
CA TYR A 49 -14.31 -16.50 2.28
C TYR A 49 -14.58 -17.72 1.38
N ASP A 50 -13.58 -18.60 1.27
CA ASP A 50 -13.59 -19.80 0.43
C ASP A 50 -13.89 -19.51 -1.06
N ALA A 51 -13.68 -18.27 -1.51
CA ALA A 51 -13.86 -17.87 -2.91
C ALA A 51 -12.64 -18.18 -3.80
N GLY A 52 -11.61 -18.81 -3.22
CA GLY A 52 -10.33 -19.07 -3.88
C GLY A 52 -9.36 -17.87 -3.84
N PRO A 53 -8.33 -17.88 -4.70
CA PRO A 53 -7.37 -16.77 -4.79
C PRO A 53 -8.01 -15.49 -5.35
N TYR A 54 -7.95 -14.39 -4.60
CA TYR A 54 -8.49 -13.08 -4.99
C TYR A 54 -7.42 -12.07 -5.44
N ASN A 55 -6.15 -12.40 -5.19
CA ASN A 55 -4.96 -11.61 -5.52
C ASN A 55 -4.00 -12.38 -6.46
N SER A 56 -4.51 -13.35 -7.23
CA SER A 56 -3.71 -14.01 -8.26
C SER A 56 -3.22 -12.99 -9.27
N ALA A 57 -1.90 -12.93 -9.47
CA ALA A 57 -1.24 -12.13 -10.49
C ALA A 57 -1.70 -12.60 -11.88
N THR A 58 -2.85 -12.10 -12.32
CA THR A 58 -3.43 -12.40 -13.64
C THR A 58 -2.97 -11.35 -14.66
N GLY A 59 -2.27 -10.31 -14.21
CA GLY A 59 -1.69 -9.26 -15.04
C GLY A 59 -0.18 -9.37 -15.11
N THR A 60 0.37 -9.22 -16.32
CA THR A 60 1.77 -8.86 -16.51
C THR A 60 2.09 -7.62 -15.69
N ILE A 61 3.16 -7.63 -14.91
CA ILE A 61 3.66 -6.43 -14.21
C ILE A 61 3.87 -5.36 -15.28
N ALA A 62 3.02 -4.33 -15.28
CA ALA A 62 3.18 -3.21 -16.19
C ALA A 62 4.46 -2.49 -15.79
N ALA A 63 5.42 -2.40 -16.72
CA ALA A 63 6.56 -1.53 -16.52
C ALA A 63 6.04 -0.10 -16.38
N VAL A 64 6.08 0.42 -15.16
CA VAL A 64 5.85 1.84 -14.91
C VAL A 64 7.06 2.57 -15.50
N PRO A 65 6.89 3.44 -16.51
CA PRO A 65 8.01 4.22 -17.03
C PRO A 65 8.68 4.94 -15.87
N GLU A 66 9.99 4.75 -15.74
CA GLU A 66 10.72 5.42 -14.67
C GLU A 66 10.57 6.94 -14.83
N PRO A 67 10.52 7.70 -13.71
CA PRO A 67 10.63 9.14 -13.79
C PRO A 67 11.89 9.48 -14.59
N ASN A 68 11.77 10.28 -15.65
CA ASN A 68 12.92 10.71 -16.46
C ASN A 68 13.79 11.71 -15.68
N VAL A 69 14.50 11.22 -14.66
CA VAL A 69 15.34 12.03 -13.74
C VAL A 69 16.39 12.81 -14.53
N LEU A 70 16.89 12.24 -15.64
CA LEU A 70 17.84 12.90 -16.52
C LEU A 70 17.25 14.13 -17.24
N VAL A 71 15.98 14.07 -17.65
CA VAL A 71 15.29 15.22 -18.25
C VAL A 71 15.07 16.30 -17.20
N LEU A 72 14.63 15.91 -16.00
CA LEU A 72 14.40 16.84 -14.91
C LEU A 72 15.69 17.54 -14.45
N ALA A 73 16.78 16.78 -14.33
CA ALA A 73 18.10 17.31 -14.02
C ALA A 73 18.62 18.22 -15.13
N GLY A 74 18.48 17.82 -16.40
CA GLY A 74 18.91 18.60 -17.56
C GLY A 74 18.20 19.95 -17.66
N VAL A 75 16.88 19.98 -17.44
CA VAL A 75 16.10 21.23 -17.39
C VAL A 75 16.56 22.11 -16.22
N GLY A 76 16.77 21.53 -15.03
CA GLY A 76 17.26 22.26 -13.86
C GLY A 76 18.62 22.92 -14.09
N PHE A 77 19.60 22.17 -14.60
CA PHE A 77 20.93 22.71 -14.90
C PHE A 77 20.91 23.73 -16.04
N GLY A 78 20.11 23.51 -17.08
CA GLY A 78 19.93 24.46 -18.17
C GLY A 78 19.36 25.80 -17.70
N PHE A 79 18.38 25.77 -16.79
CA PHE A 79 17.77 26.97 -16.22
C PHE A 79 18.77 27.76 -15.36
N VAL A 80 19.56 27.08 -14.54
CA VAL A 80 20.61 27.70 -13.71
C VAL A 80 21.70 28.33 -14.58
N ALA A 81 22.17 27.63 -15.62
CA ALA A 81 23.16 28.15 -16.56
C ALA A 81 22.65 29.37 -17.33
N LEU A 82 21.38 29.36 -17.75
CA LEU A 82 20.75 30.51 -18.40
C LEU A 82 20.71 31.72 -17.46
N MET A 83 20.28 31.55 -16.20
CA MET A 83 20.24 32.64 -15.23
C MET A 83 21.64 33.20 -14.91
N ALA A 84 22.65 32.35 -14.78
CA ALA A 84 24.03 32.77 -14.55
C ALA A 84 24.60 33.57 -15.74
N SER A 85 24.32 33.13 -16.97
CA SER A 85 24.80 33.81 -18.18
C SER A 85 24.14 35.19 -18.38
N ARG A 86 22.86 35.35 -18.01
CA ARG A 86 22.16 36.64 -18.04
C ARG A 86 22.71 37.62 -17.02
N ARG A 87 23.09 37.13 -15.83
CA ARG A 87 23.69 37.96 -14.77
C ARG A 87 25.07 38.50 -15.15
N ASN A 88 25.89 37.69 -15.81
CA ASN A 88 27.23 38.12 -16.25
C ASN A 88 27.23 39.10 -17.44
N ARG A 89 26.11 39.22 -18.17
CA ARG A 89 25.95 40.19 -19.27
C ARG A 89 25.38 41.53 -18.83
N ALA A 90 24.88 41.62 -17.60
CA ALA A 90 24.31 42.85 -17.02
C ALA A 90 25.31 43.61 -16.14
N ASN A 91 26.52 43.08 -15.95
CA ASN A 91 27.69 43.73 -15.33
C ASN A 91 28.69 44.14 -16.40
#